data_AF-A0A256SVA9-F1
#
_entry.id   AF-A0A256SVA9-F1
#
_cell.length_a   1.000
_cell.length_b   1.000
_cell.length_c   1.000
_cell.angle_alpha   90.00
_cell.angle_beta   90.00
_cell.angle_gamma   90.00
#
_symmetry.space_group_name_H-M   'P 1'
#
loop_
_entity.id
_entity.type
_entity.pdbx_description
1 polymer ?
#
loop_
_entity_poly.entity_id
_entity_poly.type
_entity_poly.pdbx_seq_one_letter_code
_entity_poly.pdbx_strand_id
1 'polypeptide(L)'
;MAQRRMFSQKVTETDKFLDMALTAQSLYFHLGMNADDDGFVGNPKSIKRMIGASEDDLKALVEKDYLIVFDDGVVVIKDWLVSNYVKKDRYTPTIYTDDMKLIGLDKNKRYQFVSDLEPERNQVGTEMSPECIQDGDKMEPNCIQSGSKNKKQISNENSQPQQGQGFNPMEPNWSQNGTEMDPQVRLGKDRVKLSKSKDNLNTTSTTLNSYYEKLASQKSKIEFKTFVNELGRDVVAFAIDSMANNADRPSFAYLRKILNRYQRQGLTSLEAVQHDDDVHNGRAFIVDDTKPKIPVYKLGE
;
A
#
# COMPACT_ATOMS: atom_id res chain seq x y z
N MET A 1 -3.84 -29.83 4.06
CA MET A 1 -3.61 -28.78 5.09
C MET A 1 -4.95 -28.13 5.39
N ALA A 2 -5.18 -27.67 6.63
CA ALA A 2 -6.39 -26.89 6.93
C ALA A 2 -6.33 -25.50 6.25
N GLN A 3 -7.39 -25.12 5.55
CA GLN A 3 -7.59 -23.76 5.06
C GLN A 3 -8.03 -22.89 6.24
N ARG A 4 -7.22 -21.89 6.60
CA ARG A 4 -7.58 -20.92 7.65
C ARG A 4 -8.17 -19.69 6.99
N ARG A 5 -9.46 -19.45 7.20
CA ARG A 5 -10.13 -18.19 6.90
C ARG A 5 -10.13 -17.29 8.13
N MET A 6 -9.95 -16.00 7.93
CA MET A 6 -9.91 -14.97 8.97
C MET A 6 -10.89 -13.85 8.64
N PHE A 7 -11.36 -13.16 9.67
CA PHE A 7 -12.25 -12.01 9.56
C PHE A 7 -11.61 -10.83 10.29
N SER A 8 -11.62 -9.66 9.68
CA SER A 8 -11.09 -8.44 10.28
C SER A 8 -12.15 -7.76 11.16
N GLN A 9 -11.80 -7.44 12.40
CA GLN A 9 -12.64 -6.63 13.31
C GLN A 9 -13.05 -5.30 12.68
N LYS A 10 -12.22 -4.73 11.80
CA LYS A 10 -12.53 -3.51 11.02
C LYS A 10 -13.74 -3.65 10.09
N VAL A 11 -14.25 -4.86 9.89
CA VAL A 11 -15.44 -5.17 9.11
C VAL A 11 -16.56 -5.64 10.05
N THR A 12 -16.26 -6.61 10.92
CA THR A 12 -17.26 -7.30 11.77
C THR A 12 -17.67 -6.55 13.03
N GLU A 13 -16.89 -5.58 13.49
CA GLU A 13 -17.19 -4.73 14.66
C GLU A 13 -17.62 -3.32 14.22
N THR A 14 -18.07 -3.16 12.96
CA THR A 14 -18.63 -1.89 12.48
C THR A 14 -20.11 -1.80 12.82
N ASP A 15 -20.60 -0.60 13.16
CA ASP A 15 -22.03 -0.37 13.45
C ASP A 15 -22.92 -0.90 12.31
N LYS A 16 -22.53 -0.63 11.06
CA LYS A 16 -23.20 -1.16 9.86
C LYS A 16 -23.38 -2.68 9.87
N PHE A 17 -22.42 -3.43 10.42
CA PHE A 17 -22.48 -4.89 10.52
C PHE A 17 -23.34 -5.33 11.71
N LEU A 18 -23.14 -4.69 12.86
CA LEU A 18 -23.84 -5.01 14.11
C LEU A 18 -25.34 -4.65 14.05
N ASP A 19 -25.71 -3.65 13.25
CA ASP A 19 -27.09 -3.27 12.91
C ASP A 19 -27.85 -4.34 12.09
N MET A 20 -27.15 -5.34 11.53
CA MET A 20 -27.79 -6.43 10.77
C MET A 20 -28.36 -7.50 11.68
N ALA A 21 -29.41 -8.19 11.22
CA ALA A 21 -29.93 -9.37 11.90
C ALA A 21 -28.82 -10.43 12.12
N LEU A 22 -28.88 -11.14 13.25
CA LEU A 22 -27.91 -12.20 13.59
C LEU A 22 -27.86 -13.31 12.54
N THR A 23 -28.95 -13.54 11.81
CA THR A 23 -29.05 -14.43 10.65
C THR A 23 -28.18 -13.96 9.48
N ALA A 24 -28.23 -12.67 9.11
CA ALA A 24 -27.35 -12.07 8.11
C ALA A 24 -25.89 -12.05 8.54
N GLN A 25 -25.60 -11.72 9.80
CA GLN A 25 -24.23 -11.78 10.35
C GLN A 25 -23.67 -13.22 10.28
N SER A 26 -24.47 -14.22 10.66
CA SER A 26 -24.10 -15.64 10.57
C SER A 26 -23.90 -16.09 9.12
N LEU A 27 -24.78 -15.66 8.20
CA LEU A 27 -24.65 -15.92 6.77
C LEU A 27 -23.31 -15.42 6.22
N TYR A 28 -22.91 -14.20 6.56
CA TYR A 28 -21.62 -13.64 6.17
C TYR A 28 -20.42 -14.49 6.63
N PHE A 29 -20.40 -14.91 7.91
CA PHE A 29 -19.33 -15.76 8.43
C PHE A 29 -19.26 -17.11 7.73
N HIS A 30 -20.40 -17.77 7.51
CA HIS A 30 -20.44 -19.06 6.84
C HIS A 30 -20.10 -18.99 5.35
N LEU A 31 -20.48 -17.91 4.65
CA LEU A 31 -20.00 -17.64 3.28
C LEU A 31 -18.47 -17.53 3.29
N GLY A 32 -17.89 -16.74 4.20
CA GLY A 32 -16.44 -16.59 4.31
C GLY A 32 -15.69 -17.85 4.73
N MET A 33 -16.33 -18.80 5.41
CA MET A 33 -15.75 -20.13 5.68
C MET A 33 -15.71 -21.04 4.44
N ASN A 34 -16.65 -20.87 3.51
CA ASN A 34 -16.76 -21.68 2.29
C ASN A 34 -16.13 -21.02 1.05
N ALA A 35 -15.62 -19.79 1.19
CA ALA A 35 -14.99 -19.06 0.09
C ALA A 35 -13.62 -19.63 -0.30
N ASP A 36 -13.28 -19.49 -1.58
CA ASP A 36 -11.95 -19.81 -2.13
C ASP A 36 -10.88 -18.78 -1.71
N ASP A 37 -9.67 -18.85 -2.28
CA ASP A 37 -8.58 -17.96 -1.87
C ASP A 37 -8.76 -16.51 -2.37
N ASP A 38 -9.58 -16.27 -3.39
CA ASP A 38 -9.94 -14.93 -3.88
C ASP A 38 -11.20 -14.37 -3.23
N GLY A 39 -12.01 -15.21 -2.57
CA GLY A 39 -13.18 -14.80 -1.79
C GLY A 39 -14.52 -15.12 -2.46
N PHE A 40 -14.51 -15.94 -3.51
CA PHE A 40 -15.71 -16.36 -4.23
C PHE A 40 -16.36 -17.59 -3.57
N VAL A 41 -17.68 -17.64 -3.62
CA VAL A 41 -18.52 -18.71 -3.08
C VAL A 41 -19.51 -19.18 -4.16
N GLY A 42 -19.36 -20.42 -4.61
CA GLY A 42 -20.20 -21.01 -5.67
C GLY A 42 -21.56 -21.55 -5.22
N ASN A 43 -21.77 -21.72 -3.90
CA ASN A 43 -22.96 -22.36 -3.34
C ASN A 43 -23.73 -21.50 -2.30
N PRO A 44 -23.90 -20.17 -2.49
CA PRO A 44 -24.49 -19.29 -1.48
C PRO A 44 -25.92 -19.69 -1.13
N LYS A 45 -26.73 -20.12 -2.11
CA LYS A 45 -28.10 -20.62 -1.91
C LYS A 45 -28.16 -21.83 -0.97
N SER A 46 -27.17 -22.73 -1.05
CA SER A 46 -27.07 -23.91 -0.17
C SER A 46 -26.62 -23.54 1.24
N ILE A 47 -25.65 -22.63 1.37
CA ILE A 47 -25.17 -22.11 2.67
C ILE A 47 -26.30 -21.36 3.39
N LYS A 48 -27.02 -20.49 2.67
CA LYS A 48 -28.20 -19.78 3.18
C LYS A 48 -29.25 -20.74 3.74
N ARG A 49 -29.58 -21.80 2.99
CA ARG A 49 -30.52 -22.84 3.42
C ARG A 49 -30.01 -23.64 4.63
N MET A 50 -28.71 -23.91 4.71
CA MET A 50 -28.09 -24.63 5.85
C MET A 50 -28.20 -23.84 7.16
N ILE A 51 -28.12 -22.51 7.10
CA ILE A 51 -28.20 -21.60 8.26
C ILE A 51 -29.64 -21.28 8.64
N GLY A 52 -30.59 -21.47 7.72
CA GLY A 52 -31.97 -21.01 7.87
C GLY A 52 -32.13 -19.51 7.64
N ALA A 53 -31.18 -18.87 6.94
CA ALA A 53 -31.25 -17.45 6.62
C ALA A 53 -32.30 -17.16 5.52
N SER A 54 -32.96 -16.01 5.63
CA SER A 54 -33.94 -15.51 4.66
C SER A 54 -33.27 -15.00 3.38
N GLU A 55 -34.04 -14.73 2.32
CA GLU A 55 -33.52 -13.98 1.17
C GLU A 55 -33.20 -12.52 1.55
N ASP A 56 -33.98 -11.94 2.47
CA ASP A 56 -33.76 -10.57 2.96
C ASP A 56 -32.42 -10.42 3.70
N ASP A 57 -31.97 -11.45 4.42
CA ASP A 57 -30.62 -11.49 5.02
C ASP A 57 -29.51 -11.40 3.96
N LEU A 58 -29.66 -12.12 2.85
CA LEU A 58 -28.71 -12.07 1.74
C LEU A 58 -28.76 -10.70 1.05
N LYS A 59 -29.95 -10.16 0.82
CA LYS A 59 -30.16 -8.84 0.25
C LYS A 59 -29.54 -7.73 1.12
N ALA A 60 -29.70 -7.80 2.45
CA ALA A 60 -29.12 -6.84 3.38
C ALA A 60 -27.58 -6.82 3.34
N LEU A 61 -26.93 -7.97 3.12
CA LEU A 61 -25.47 -8.04 2.94
C LEU A 61 -25.00 -7.40 1.62
N VAL A 62 -25.83 -7.43 0.57
CA VAL A 62 -25.55 -6.74 -0.70
C VAL A 62 -25.78 -5.24 -0.54
N GLU A 63 -26.92 -4.84 0.02
CA GLU A 63 -27.32 -3.43 0.23
C GLU A 63 -26.36 -2.67 1.15
N LYS A 64 -25.74 -3.34 2.13
CA LYS A 64 -24.72 -2.78 3.02
C LYS A 64 -23.26 -2.93 2.51
N ASP A 65 -23.06 -3.30 1.24
CA ASP A 65 -21.73 -3.42 0.60
C ASP A 65 -20.78 -4.46 1.22
N TYR A 66 -21.29 -5.60 1.71
CA TYR A 66 -20.45 -6.73 2.16
C TYR A 66 -20.26 -7.80 1.07
N LEU A 67 -21.24 -7.98 0.18
CA LEU A 67 -21.22 -8.95 -0.91
C LEU A 67 -21.43 -8.29 -2.27
N ILE A 68 -20.84 -8.88 -3.30
CA ILE A 68 -21.23 -8.71 -4.70
C ILE A 68 -21.85 -10.03 -5.16
N VAL A 69 -22.96 -9.95 -5.89
CA VAL A 69 -23.65 -11.11 -6.51
C VAL A 69 -23.49 -10.99 -8.03
N PHE A 70 -23.16 -12.11 -8.67
CA PHE A 70 -23.05 -12.23 -10.14
C PHE A 70 -24.30 -12.90 -10.72
N ASP A 71 -24.51 -12.73 -12.03
CA ASP A 71 -25.70 -13.23 -12.73
C ASP A 71 -25.82 -14.76 -12.74
N ASP A 72 -24.68 -15.48 -12.64
CA ASP A 72 -24.63 -16.93 -12.52
C ASP A 72 -25.04 -17.45 -11.11
N GLY A 73 -25.17 -16.54 -10.14
CA GLY A 73 -25.53 -16.81 -8.75
C GLY A 73 -24.34 -17.09 -7.83
N VAL A 74 -23.10 -16.88 -8.28
CA VAL A 74 -21.90 -16.82 -7.44
C VAL A 74 -21.88 -15.52 -6.66
N VAL A 75 -21.24 -15.52 -5.49
CA VAL A 75 -21.00 -14.29 -4.71
C VAL A 75 -19.53 -14.14 -4.35
N VAL A 76 -19.04 -12.90 -4.29
CA VAL A 76 -17.71 -12.57 -3.77
C VAL A 76 -17.82 -11.63 -2.56
N ILE A 77 -16.98 -11.86 -1.56
CA ILE A 77 -16.93 -11.06 -0.34
C ILE A 77 -16.08 -9.81 -0.58
N LYS A 78 -16.67 -8.60 -0.50
CA LYS A 78 -15.99 -7.34 -0.84
C LYS A 78 -14.70 -7.13 -0.05
N ASP A 79 -14.69 -7.40 1.25
CA ASP A 79 -13.56 -7.18 2.16
C ASP A 79 -12.62 -8.41 2.32
N TRP A 80 -12.64 -9.34 1.37
CA TRP A 80 -11.90 -10.59 1.49
C TRP A 80 -10.39 -10.38 1.70
N LEU A 81 -9.74 -9.61 0.82
CA LEU A 81 -8.29 -9.36 0.85
C LEU A 81 -7.85 -8.46 2.03
N VAL A 82 -8.79 -7.79 2.70
CA VAL A 82 -8.54 -7.04 3.95
C VAL A 82 -8.37 -8.02 5.12
N SER A 83 -9.11 -9.14 5.09
CA SER A 83 -9.13 -10.14 6.16
C SER A 83 -8.20 -11.33 5.89
N ASN A 84 -8.00 -11.70 4.62
CA ASN A 84 -7.28 -12.90 4.20
C ASN A 84 -6.12 -12.54 3.28
N TYR A 85 -4.90 -12.90 3.70
CA TYR A 85 -3.70 -12.83 2.85
C TYR A 85 -3.13 -14.23 2.67
N VAL A 86 -3.23 -14.75 1.45
CA VAL A 86 -2.65 -16.04 1.05
C VAL A 86 -1.27 -15.79 0.42
N LYS A 87 -0.28 -16.59 0.82
CA LYS A 87 1.07 -16.53 0.23
C LYS A 87 1.06 -17.25 -1.13
N LYS A 88 1.83 -16.72 -2.09
CA LYS A 88 1.89 -17.24 -3.48
C LYS A 88 2.26 -18.73 -3.62
N ASP A 89 2.95 -19.30 -2.64
CA ASP A 89 3.36 -20.72 -2.60
C ASP A 89 2.20 -21.68 -2.29
N ARG A 90 1.06 -21.17 -1.79
CA ARG A 90 -0.11 -21.97 -1.39
C ARG A 90 -1.43 -21.43 -1.96
N TYR A 91 -1.37 -20.38 -2.76
CA TYR A 91 -2.53 -19.73 -3.37
C TYR A 91 -3.09 -20.60 -4.49
N THR A 92 -4.41 -20.83 -4.45
CA THR A 92 -5.16 -21.49 -5.51
C THR A 92 -6.10 -20.46 -6.15
N PRO A 93 -5.93 -20.10 -7.43
CA PRO A 93 -6.80 -19.12 -8.08
C PRO A 93 -8.24 -19.62 -8.17
N THR A 94 -9.18 -18.68 -8.16
CA THR A 94 -10.60 -18.97 -8.37
C THR A 94 -10.88 -19.64 -9.72
N ILE A 95 -11.93 -20.46 -9.74
CA ILE A 95 -12.49 -21.00 -10.98
C ILE A 95 -13.38 -19.98 -11.72
N TYR A 96 -13.84 -18.93 -11.03
CA TYR A 96 -14.73 -17.88 -11.53
C TYR A 96 -13.94 -16.79 -12.27
N THR A 97 -13.17 -17.21 -13.28
CA THR A 97 -12.20 -16.33 -13.95
C THR A 97 -12.84 -15.23 -14.79
N ASP A 98 -14.12 -15.36 -15.15
CA ASP A 98 -14.86 -14.35 -15.90
C ASP A 98 -15.40 -13.26 -14.96
N ASP A 99 -16.03 -13.64 -13.86
CA ASP A 99 -16.50 -12.74 -12.81
C ASP A 99 -15.35 -11.94 -12.18
N MET A 100 -14.19 -12.59 -12.01
CA MET A 100 -12.95 -11.95 -11.55
C MET A 100 -12.43 -10.85 -12.49
N LYS A 101 -12.86 -10.80 -13.76
CA LYS A 101 -12.55 -9.69 -14.69
C LYS A 101 -13.53 -8.52 -14.55
N LEU A 102 -14.75 -8.78 -14.05
CA LEU A 102 -15.79 -7.76 -13.85
C LEU A 102 -15.55 -6.92 -12.60
N ILE A 103 -14.75 -7.41 -11.66
CA ILE A 103 -14.37 -6.72 -10.42
C ILE A 103 -12.92 -6.23 -10.46
N GLY A 104 -12.69 -5.06 -9.88
CA GLY A 104 -11.37 -4.54 -9.56
C GLY A 104 -11.21 -4.30 -8.07
N LEU A 105 -10.06 -3.74 -7.68
CA LEU A 105 -9.74 -3.41 -6.29
C LEU A 105 -9.70 -1.90 -6.09
N ASP A 106 -10.47 -1.42 -5.11
CA ASP A 106 -10.31 -0.08 -4.56
C ASP A 106 -8.96 0.07 -3.82
N LYS A 107 -8.57 1.32 -3.58
CA LYS A 107 -7.44 1.77 -2.75
C LYS A 107 -7.38 1.04 -1.40
N ASN A 108 -8.53 0.68 -0.83
CA ASN A 108 -8.64 -0.03 0.45
C ASN A 108 -8.56 -1.57 0.34
N LYS A 109 -8.29 -2.13 -0.84
CA LYS A 109 -8.33 -3.57 -1.17
C LYS A 109 -9.71 -4.21 -0.98
N ARG A 110 -10.77 -3.43 -1.22
CA ARG A 110 -12.14 -3.92 -1.32
C ARG A 110 -12.44 -4.23 -2.79
N TYR A 111 -13.16 -5.31 -3.08
CA TYR A 111 -13.69 -5.55 -4.41
C TYR A 111 -14.83 -4.59 -4.75
N GLN A 112 -14.85 -4.13 -5.99
CA GLN A 112 -15.88 -3.29 -6.58
C GLN A 112 -15.97 -3.58 -8.08
N PHE A 113 -17.13 -3.39 -8.71
CA PHE A 113 -17.23 -3.54 -10.17
C PHE A 113 -16.33 -2.54 -10.88
N VAL A 114 -15.71 -2.96 -11.98
CA VAL A 114 -14.82 -2.11 -12.79
C VAL A 114 -15.55 -0.88 -13.35
N SER A 115 -16.87 -0.96 -13.55
CA SER A 115 -17.72 0.17 -13.92
C SER A 115 -17.76 1.30 -12.89
N ASP A 116 -17.61 0.97 -11.61
CA ASP A 116 -17.86 1.88 -10.49
C ASP A 116 -16.55 2.42 -9.89
N LEU A 117 -15.40 1.90 -10.35
CA LEU A 117 -14.09 2.44 -10.02
C LEU A 117 -13.92 3.76 -10.78
N GLU A 118 -13.93 4.88 -10.06
CA GLU A 118 -13.55 6.16 -10.64
C GLU A 118 -12.16 6.03 -11.28
N PRO A 119 -12.00 6.38 -12.57
CA PRO A 119 -10.67 6.39 -13.17
C PRO A 119 -9.85 7.45 -12.45
N GLU A 120 -8.73 7.06 -11.84
CA GLU A 120 -7.72 8.03 -11.41
C GLU A 120 -7.23 8.76 -12.66
N ARG A 121 -7.81 9.94 -12.87
CA ARG A 121 -7.55 10.80 -14.03
C ARG A 121 -6.18 11.45 -13.88
N ASN A 122 -5.14 10.63 -14.01
CA ASN A 122 -3.78 11.07 -14.17
C ASN A 122 -3.71 11.91 -15.44
N GLN A 123 -3.71 13.23 -15.27
CA GLN A 123 -3.52 14.19 -16.34
C GLN A 123 -2.07 14.09 -16.84
N VAL A 124 -1.82 13.16 -17.75
CA VAL A 124 -0.72 13.27 -18.71
C VAL A 124 -1.33 13.89 -19.96
N GLY A 125 -1.04 15.18 -20.16
CA GLY A 125 -1.54 15.91 -21.32
C GLY A 125 -0.97 15.33 -22.61
N THR A 126 -1.84 14.80 -23.45
CA THR A 126 -1.58 14.66 -24.89
C THR A 126 -2.51 15.64 -25.59
N GLU A 127 -1.96 16.80 -25.95
CA GLU A 127 -2.66 17.77 -26.78
C GLU A 127 -2.90 17.16 -28.18
N MET A 128 -4.17 16.89 -28.52
CA MET A 128 -4.62 16.90 -29.91
C MET A 128 -5.95 17.63 -29.98
N SER A 129 -5.89 18.88 -30.44
CA SER A 129 -7.05 19.72 -30.72
C SER A 129 -7.91 19.12 -31.84
N PRO A 130 -9.24 19.10 -31.70
CA PRO A 130 -10.14 19.31 -32.82
C PRO A 130 -10.35 20.83 -33.02
N GLU A 131 -10.33 21.30 -34.26
CA GLU A 131 -10.62 22.70 -34.60
C GLU A 131 -12.04 23.08 -34.19
N CYS A 132 -12.17 24.27 -33.60
CA CYS A 132 -13.45 24.83 -33.21
C CYS A 132 -14.05 25.67 -34.34
N ILE A 133 -15.28 25.33 -34.74
CA ILE A 133 -16.21 26.23 -35.42
C ILE A 133 -17.54 26.07 -34.71
N GLN A 134 -17.97 27.05 -33.90
CA GLN A 134 -19.37 27.53 -33.80
C GLN A 134 -19.36 28.97 -33.27
N ASP A 135 -20.07 29.85 -33.96
CA ASP A 135 -20.27 31.25 -33.58
C ASP A 135 -21.15 31.41 -32.33
N GLY A 136 -21.03 32.56 -31.67
CA GLY A 136 -21.53 32.76 -30.32
C GLY A 136 -23.04 32.92 -30.14
N ASP A 137 -23.42 33.15 -28.88
CA ASP A 137 -24.12 34.39 -28.56
C ASP A 137 -23.92 34.83 -27.09
N LYS A 138 -24.19 36.10 -26.80
CA LYS A 138 -23.99 36.72 -25.48
C LYS A 138 -25.14 36.42 -24.51
N MET A 139 -24.85 36.26 -23.22
CA MET A 139 -25.52 36.99 -22.11
C MET A 139 -24.67 37.01 -20.83
N GLU A 140 -24.45 38.20 -20.26
CA GLU A 140 -24.14 38.38 -18.83
C GLU A 140 -25.44 38.30 -18.00
N PRO A 141 -25.38 38.21 -16.65
CA PRO A 141 -25.61 39.47 -15.91
C PRO A 141 -24.78 39.66 -14.63
N ASN A 142 -24.85 40.91 -14.13
CA ASN A 142 -24.02 41.51 -13.08
C ASN A 142 -24.16 40.94 -11.65
N CYS A 143 -23.06 41.09 -10.90
CA CYS A 143 -23.04 41.10 -9.43
C CYS A 143 -23.81 42.29 -8.84
N ILE A 144 -24.50 42.08 -7.72
CA ILE A 144 -24.96 43.16 -6.83
C ILE A 144 -24.58 42.84 -5.38
N GLN A 145 -23.92 43.78 -4.71
CA GLN A 145 -23.60 43.72 -3.29
C GLN A 145 -24.67 44.42 -2.44
N SER A 146 -25.18 43.75 -1.40
CA SER A 146 -25.60 44.33 -0.11
C SER A 146 -26.05 43.18 0.81
N GLY A 147 -25.84 43.19 2.13
CA GLY A 147 -25.22 44.20 2.98
C GLY A 147 -26.13 44.61 4.13
N SER A 148 -26.22 43.81 5.20
CA SER A 148 -26.69 44.28 6.51
C SER A 148 -26.21 43.42 7.67
N LYS A 149 -26.02 44.08 8.82
CA LYS A 149 -25.34 43.61 10.01
C LYS A 149 -26.37 43.24 11.09
N ASN A 150 -26.04 42.34 12.01
CA ASN A 150 -26.04 42.71 13.44
C ASN A 150 -25.24 41.74 14.32
N LYS A 151 -24.91 42.22 15.54
CA LYS A 151 -23.77 41.78 16.37
C LYS A 151 -24.15 41.84 17.85
N LYS A 152 -23.77 40.81 18.64
CA LYS A 152 -23.52 40.79 20.11
C LYS A 152 -23.08 39.35 20.46
N GLN A 153 -21.89 38.98 20.96
CA GLN A 153 -20.95 39.54 21.97
C GLN A 153 -21.24 39.07 23.42
N ILE A 154 -20.16 38.82 24.19
CA ILE A 154 -20.05 38.34 25.61
C ILE A 154 -20.10 36.79 25.72
N SER A 155 -19.18 36.07 26.40
CA SER A 155 -17.80 36.35 26.91
C SER A 155 -17.06 35.03 27.27
N ASN A 156 -15.74 35.10 27.54
CA ASN A 156 -14.97 34.05 28.22
C ASN A 156 -15.00 34.25 29.76
N GLU A 157 -14.94 33.18 30.57
CA GLU A 157 -13.80 32.87 31.47
C GLU A 157 -14.01 31.65 32.40
N ASN A 158 -12.93 30.89 32.59
CA ASN A 158 -12.46 30.16 33.79
C ASN A 158 -13.43 29.35 34.70
N SER A 159 -13.17 28.04 34.85
CA SER A 159 -12.52 27.43 36.06
C SER A 159 -12.69 25.90 36.18
N GLN A 160 -11.64 25.22 36.62
CA GLN A 160 -11.58 23.84 37.15
C GLN A 160 -11.14 23.92 38.65
N PRO A 161 -11.04 22.83 39.44
CA PRO A 161 -11.78 21.56 39.49
C PRO A 161 -12.21 21.18 40.94
N GLN A 162 -12.98 20.10 41.16
CA GLN A 162 -13.02 19.39 42.47
C GLN A 162 -13.19 17.85 42.38
N GLN A 163 -12.81 17.18 43.47
CA GLN A 163 -12.73 15.72 43.74
C GLN A 163 -14.15 15.13 44.04
N GLY A 164 -14.43 13.82 44.20
CA GLY A 164 -13.65 12.56 44.23
C GLY A 164 -14.54 11.40 44.75
N GLN A 165 -13.99 10.19 44.95
CA GLN A 165 -14.64 8.90 45.36
C GLN A 165 -15.40 8.16 44.21
N GLY A 166 -15.24 6.85 43.94
CA GLY A 166 -14.22 5.86 44.35
C GLY A 166 -14.78 4.48 44.75
N PHE A 167 -14.63 3.44 43.91
CA PHE A 167 -14.72 2.00 44.27
C PHE A 167 -13.98 1.11 43.23
N ASN A 168 -13.31 0.05 43.69
CA ASN A 168 -12.54 -0.93 42.88
C ASN A 168 -13.42 -2.10 42.39
N PRO A 169 -12.96 -2.90 41.40
CA PRO A 169 -12.52 -4.26 41.78
C PRO A 169 -11.36 -4.89 40.94
N MET A 170 -10.44 -5.54 41.67
CA MET A 170 -9.80 -6.84 41.39
C MET A 170 -9.19 -7.15 39.99
N GLU A 171 -7.85 -7.12 39.91
CA GLU A 171 -7.06 -7.80 38.86
C GLU A 171 -6.53 -9.17 39.34
N PRO A 172 -6.44 -10.21 38.48
CA PRO A 172 -5.72 -11.45 38.79
C PRO A 172 -4.21 -11.29 38.59
N ASN A 173 -3.45 -11.64 39.63
CA ASN A 173 -1.99 -11.59 39.66
C ASN A 173 -1.36 -12.80 38.91
N TRP A 174 -0.41 -12.56 37.99
CA TRP A 174 0.51 -13.60 37.48
C TRP A 174 1.96 -13.10 37.38
N SER A 175 2.88 -14.02 37.68
CA SER A 175 4.19 -13.72 38.26
C SER A 175 5.29 -13.33 37.27
N GLN A 176 6.19 -12.46 37.75
CA GLN A 176 7.47 -12.17 37.13
C GLN A 176 8.36 -13.42 37.02
N ASN A 177 9.09 -13.54 35.91
CA ASN A 177 10.48 -14.01 35.89
C ASN A 177 11.20 -13.18 34.84
N GLY A 178 12.25 -12.47 35.24
CA GLY A 178 12.85 -11.40 34.44
C GLY A 178 14.02 -11.85 33.56
N THR A 179 14.32 -11.01 32.57
CA THR A 179 15.70 -10.73 32.17
C THR A 179 15.78 -9.24 31.88
N GLU A 180 16.77 -8.57 32.48
CA GLU A 180 17.06 -7.16 32.23
C GLU A 180 17.44 -6.92 30.76
N MET A 181 17.15 -5.72 30.24
CA MET A 181 18.17 -4.73 29.84
C MET A 181 17.52 -3.50 29.17
N ASP A 182 17.61 -2.38 29.90
CA ASP A 182 17.57 -0.93 29.58
C ASP A 182 17.02 -0.35 28.25
N PRO A 183 16.32 0.82 28.25
CA PRO A 183 15.69 1.41 27.07
C PRO A 183 16.56 2.45 26.34
N GLN A 184 16.87 2.22 25.06
CA GLN A 184 17.54 3.23 24.21
C GLN A 184 16.56 4.04 23.34
N VAL A 185 16.07 5.12 23.96
CA VAL A 185 15.91 6.49 23.41
C VAL A 185 15.63 6.65 21.90
N ARG A 186 14.45 7.22 21.60
CA ARG A 186 14.19 7.91 20.31
C ARG A 186 15.20 9.03 20.09
N LEU A 187 15.97 8.97 18.99
CA LEU A 187 16.66 10.14 18.45
C LEU A 187 16.03 10.57 17.12
N GLY A 188 16.02 11.89 16.91
CA GLY A 188 15.21 12.56 15.90
C GLY A 188 15.75 12.48 14.47
N LYS A 189 14.93 12.95 13.54
CA LYS A 189 15.32 13.20 12.16
C LYS A 189 16.17 14.48 12.09
N ASP A 190 17.48 14.36 12.06
CA ASP A 190 18.36 15.46 11.64
C ASP A 190 19.04 15.16 10.30
N ARG A 191 18.92 16.10 9.38
CA ARG A 191 19.55 16.06 8.05
C ARG A 191 21.00 16.51 8.15
N VAL A 192 21.94 15.57 8.21
CA VAL A 192 23.37 15.88 8.09
C VAL A 192 23.80 15.78 6.62
N LYS A 193 24.07 16.93 5.99
CA LYS A 193 24.95 17.00 4.81
C LYS A 193 26.39 17.05 5.32
N LEU A 194 27.26 16.13 4.89
CA LEU A 194 28.70 16.30 5.11
C LEU A 194 29.54 15.81 3.92
N SER A 195 30.75 16.35 3.84
CA SER A 195 31.58 16.50 2.62
C SER A 195 32.42 15.28 2.24
N LYS A 196 32.70 15.16 0.93
CA LYS A 196 33.65 14.17 0.36
C LYS A 196 35.08 14.41 0.86
N SER A 197 35.70 13.42 1.52
CA SER A 197 36.94 12.73 1.08
C SER A 197 37.62 11.92 2.20
N LYS A 198 38.32 10.84 1.80
CA LYS A 198 39.22 9.95 2.58
C LYS A 198 38.62 8.95 3.60
N ASP A 199 37.47 9.18 4.24
CA ASP A 199 36.93 8.23 5.24
C ASP A 199 36.05 7.07 4.69
N ASN A 200 35.94 6.98 3.36
CA ASN A 200 34.99 6.08 2.69
C ASN A 200 35.28 4.59 2.95
N LEU A 201 36.53 4.14 2.81
CA LEU A 201 36.88 2.70 2.86
C LEU A 201 36.54 2.02 4.20
N ASN A 202 36.70 2.73 5.33
CA ASN A 202 36.34 2.25 6.66
C ASN A 202 34.82 2.25 6.86
N THR A 203 34.14 3.27 6.33
CA THR A 203 32.67 3.41 6.38
C THR A 203 31.99 2.30 5.58
N THR A 204 32.35 2.12 4.30
CA THR A 204 31.89 1.04 3.42
C THR A 204 32.08 -0.34 4.07
N SER A 205 33.28 -0.60 4.61
CA SER A 205 33.55 -1.89 5.28
C SER A 205 32.69 -2.11 6.53
N THR A 206 32.37 -1.04 7.27
CA THR A 206 31.49 -1.09 8.46
C THR A 206 30.03 -1.33 8.06
N THR A 207 29.52 -0.64 7.02
CA THR A 207 28.16 -0.84 6.50
C THR A 207 27.95 -2.27 6.01
N LEU A 208 28.89 -2.81 5.21
CA LEU A 208 28.83 -4.17 4.69
C LEU A 208 28.85 -5.22 5.82
N ASN A 209 29.73 -5.07 6.82
CA ASN A 209 29.81 -5.99 7.94
C ASN A 209 28.55 -5.93 8.84
N SER A 210 28.06 -4.71 9.14
CA SER A 210 26.82 -4.52 9.91
C SER A 210 25.61 -5.16 9.21
N TYR A 211 25.54 -5.06 7.89
CA TYR A 211 24.47 -5.69 7.11
C TYR A 211 24.62 -7.22 7.05
N TYR A 212 25.84 -7.72 6.83
CA TYR A 212 26.12 -9.16 6.78
C TYR A 212 25.73 -9.89 8.07
N GLU A 213 25.97 -9.30 9.25
CA GLU A 213 25.58 -9.94 10.50
C GLU A 213 24.06 -9.95 10.75
N LYS A 214 23.31 -9.00 10.19
CA LYS A 214 21.83 -8.97 10.25
C LYS A 214 21.16 -10.04 9.37
N LEU A 215 21.90 -10.72 8.48
CA LEU A 215 21.33 -11.76 7.61
C LEU A 215 21.15 -13.09 8.37
N ALA A 216 19.90 -13.42 8.71
CA ALA A 216 19.56 -14.65 9.45
C ALA A 216 19.83 -15.98 8.70
N SER A 217 19.91 -15.96 7.36
CA SER A 217 20.10 -17.18 6.55
C SER A 217 21.51 -17.28 5.98
N GLN A 218 22.16 -18.44 6.16
CA GLN A 218 23.47 -18.71 5.56
C GLN A 218 23.44 -18.66 4.03
N LYS A 219 22.33 -19.04 3.38
CA LYS A 219 22.18 -18.90 1.93
C LYS A 219 22.30 -17.44 1.49
N SER A 220 21.63 -16.54 2.21
CA SER A 220 21.72 -15.09 1.96
C SER A 220 23.12 -14.53 2.28
N LYS A 221 23.78 -15.01 3.34
CA LYS A 221 25.16 -14.61 3.68
C LYS A 221 26.16 -14.99 2.57
N ILE A 222 26.04 -16.19 2.00
CA ILE A 222 26.87 -16.63 0.86
C ILE A 222 26.60 -15.77 -0.37
N GLU A 223 25.34 -15.60 -0.74
CA GLU A 223 24.93 -14.82 -1.91
C GLU A 223 25.34 -13.34 -1.83
N PHE A 224 25.25 -12.74 -0.63
CA PHE A 224 25.73 -11.38 -0.39
C PHE A 224 27.24 -11.26 -0.60
N LYS A 225 28.04 -12.24 -0.17
CA LYS A 225 29.49 -12.28 -0.44
C LYS A 225 29.79 -12.38 -1.92
N THR A 226 29.01 -13.14 -2.69
CA THR A 226 29.12 -13.19 -4.15
C THR A 226 28.93 -11.80 -4.77
N PHE A 227 27.86 -11.08 -4.41
CA PHE A 227 27.63 -9.72 -4.92
C PHE A 227 28.74 -8.73 -4.54
N VAL A 228 29.28 -8.80 -3.31
CA VAL A 228 30.41 -7.94 -2.89
C VAL A 228 31.68 -8.20 -3.71
N ASN A 229 31.89 -9.44 -4.13
CA ASN A 229 33.03 -9.82 -4.99
C ASN A 229 32.81 -9.43 -6.46
N GLU A 230 31.58 -9.53 -6.98
CA GLU A 230 31.25 -9.30 -8.39
C GLU A 230 31.02 -7.81 -8.74
N LEU A 231 30.33 -7.06 -7.87
CA LEU A 231 29.99 -5.66 -8.10
C LEU A 231 30.92 -4.67 -7.38
N GLY A 232 31.72 -5.16 -6.43
CA GLY A 232 32.60 -4.32 -5.62
C GLY A 232 31.94 -3.77 -4.35
N ARG A 233 32.77 -3.42 -3.37
CA ARG A 233 32.34 -3.04 -2.01
C ARG A 233 31.50 -1.77 -1.99
N ASP A 234 31.95 -0.72 -2.68
CA ASP A 234 31.33 0.60 -2.65
C ASP A 234 29.94 0.59 -3.33
N VAL A 235 29.78 -0.16 -4.43
CA VAL A 235 28.50 -0.37 -5.11
C VAL A 235 27.49 -1.08 -4.21
N VAL A 236 27.92 -2.15 -3.51
CA VAL A 236 27.01 -2.90 -2.61
C VAL A 236 26.67 -2.08 -1.36
N ALA A 237 27.61 -1.30 -0.81
CA ALA A 237 27.32 -0.39 0.30
C ALA A 237 26.31 0.70 -0.10
N PHE A 238 26.50 1.34 -1.26
CA PHE A 238 25.53 2.29 -1.80
C PHE A 238 24.14 1.65 -2.01
N ALA A 239 24.07 0.41 -2.49
CA ALA A 239 22.82 -0.31 -2.66
C ALA A 239 22.08 -0.57 -1.33
N ILE A 240 22.82 -0.83 -0.24
CA ILE A 240 22.26 -0.97 1.11
C ILE A 240 21.69 0.38 1.59
N ASP A 241 22.45 1.46 1.41
CA ASP A 241 22.05 2.80 1.85
C ASP A 241 20.86 3.34 1.03
N SER A 242 20.84 3.13 -0.29
CA SER A 242 19.68 3.46 -1.13
C SER A 242 18.44 2.67 -0.68
N MET A 243 18.55 1.35 -0.48
CA MET A 243 17.44 0.55 0.03
C MET A 243 16.94 1.09 1.38
N ALA A 244 17.83 1.45 2.31
CA ALA A 244 17.46 1.95 3.62
C ALA A 244 16.74 3.32 3.56
N ASN A 245 17.06 4.15 2.56
CA ASN A 245 16.47 5.47 2.37
C ASN A 245 15.16 5.46 1.53
N ASN A 246 15.00 4.49 0.61
CA ASN A 246 13.94 4.50 -0.40
C ASN A 246 12.88 3.38 -0.22
N ALA A 247 13.13 2.33 0.59
CA ALA A 247 12.18 1.24 0.78
C ALA A 247 11.45 1.30 2.14
N ASP A 248 10.11 1.26 2.13
CA ASP A 248 9.27 1.17 3.34
C ASP A 248 9.61 -0.04 4.23
N ARG A 249 10.16 -1.11 3.62
CA ARG A 249 10.53 -2.36 4.27
C ARG A 249 11.86 -2.87 3.69
N PRO A 250 13.01 -2.37 4.18
CA PRO A 250 14.32 -2.82 3.71
C PRO A 250 14.49 -4.32 3.97
N SER A 251 14.77 -5.09 2.92
CA SER A 251 14.85 -6.55 2.99
C SER A 251 15.85 -7.09 1.98
N PHE A 252 16.48 -8.23 2.28
CA PHE A 252 17.47 -8.83 1.37
C PHE A 252 16.88 -9.16 -0.01
N ALA A 253 15.58 -9.48 -0.08
CA ALA A 253 14.90 -9.71 -1.36
C ALA A 253 14.76 -8.43 -2.21
N TYR A 254 14.69 -7.26 -1.58
CA TYR A 254 14.70 -5.96 -2.27
C TYR A 254 16.12 -5.57 -2.68
N LEU A 255 17.10 -5.71 -1.78
CA LEU A 255 18.53 -5.51 -2.09
C LEU A 255 18.98 -6.38 -3.28
N ARG A 256 18.61 -7.67 -3.29
CA ARG A 256 18.89 -8.60 -4.40
C ARG A 256 18.33 -8.10 -5.74
N LYS A 257 17.15 -7.45 -5.76
CA LYS A 257 16.61 -6.87 -7.00
C LYS A 257 17.47 -5.71 -7.51
N ILE A 258 17.94 -4.84 -6.61
CA ILE A 258 18.84 -3.72 -6.94
C ILE A 258 20.17 -4.27 -7.47
N LEU A 259 20.80 -5.20 -6.75
CA LEU A 259 22.10 -5.76 -7.15
C LEU A 259 22.02 -6.52 -8.49
N ASN A 260 20.95 -7.30 -8.71
CA ASN A 260 20.68 -7.94 -10.01
C ASN A 260 20.42 -6.92 -11.13
N ARG A 261 19.85 -5.74 -10.83
CA ARG A 261 19.66 -4.64 -11.81
C ARG A 261 21.02 -4.09 -12.23
N TYR A 262 21.91 -3.83 -11.28
CA TYR A 262 23.28 -3.35 -11.54
C TYR A 262 24.10 -4.37 -12.32
N GLN A 263 24.05 -5.65 -11.94
CA GLN A 263 24.74 -6.73 -12.64
C GLN A 263 24.28 -6.90 -14.09
N ARG A 264 22.97 -6.82 -14.35
CA ARG A 264 22.42 -6.89 -15.72
C ARG A 264 22.81 -5.69 -16.60
N GLN A 265 23.10 -4.54 -16.00
CA GLN A 265 23.53 -3.33 -16.71
C GLN A 265 25.06 -3.16 -16.75
N GLY A 266 25.83 -4.03 -16.07
CA GLY A 266 27.28 -3.91 -15.98
C GLY A 266 27.77 -2.74 -15.11
N LEU A 267 26.93 -2.23 -14.19
CA LEU A 267 27.22 -1.04 -13.39
C LEU A 267 28.17 -1.39 -12.23
N THR A 268 29.48 -1.21 -12.44
CA THR A 268 30.54 -1.48 -11.46
C THR A 268 31.23 -0.21 -10.92
N SER A 269 30.84 0.98 -11.39
CA SER A 269 31.27 2.28 -10.86
C SER A 269 30.17 2.90 -10.00
N LEU A 270 30.57 3.58 -8.93
CA LEU A 270 29.67 4.25 -7.98
C LEU A 270 28.84 5.35 -8.65
N GLU A 271 29.45 6.09 -9.57
CA GLU A 271 28.84 7.18 -10.33
C GLU A 271 27.72 6.66 -11.25
N ALA A 272 27.97 5.55 -11.96
CA ALA A 272 27.01 4.95 -12.87
C ALA A 272 25.82 4.33 -12.11
N VAL A 273 26.08 3.75 -10.94
CA VAL A 273 25.07 3.21 -10.03
C VAL A 273 24.21 4.32 -9.42
N GLN A 274 24.80 5.45 -9.01
CA GLN A 274 24.06 6.57 -8.45
C GLN A 274 23.09 7.17 -9.49
N HIS A 275 23.52 7.32 -10.74
CA HIS A 275 22.67 7.80 -11.83
C HIS A 275 21.50 6.86 -12.13
N ASP A 276 21.73 5.54 -12.22
CA ASP A 276 20.64 4.55 -12.41
C ASP A 276 19.62 4.60 -11.25
N ASP A 277 20.08 4.76 -10.01
CA ASP A 277 19.19 4.79 -8.85
C ASP A 277 18.38 6.10 -8.74
N ASP A 278 18.96 7.25 -9.08
CA ASP A 278 18.21 8.52 -9.17
C ASP A 278 17.15 8.47 -10.29
N VAL A 279 17.46 7.87 -11.45
CA VAL A 279 16.49 7.62 -12.53
C VAL A 279 15.39 6.64 -12.09
N HIS A 280 15.76 5.54 -11.44
CA HIS A 280 14.82 4.50 -11.02
C HIS A 280 13.85 4.97 -9.93
N ASN A 281 14.30 5.85 -9.03
CA ASN A 281 13.49 6.40 -7.95
C ASN A 281 12.81 7.74 -8.31
N GLY A 282 12.82 8.13 -9.60
CA GLY A 282 12.09 9.30 -10.10
C GLY A 282 12.70 10.66 -9.75
N ARG A 283 13.98 10.72 -9.34
CA ARG A 283 14.71 11.96 -9.03
C ARG A 283 15.53 12.44 -10.23
N ALA A 284 14.88 12.67 -11.35
CA ALA A 284 15.55 13.18 -12.55
C ALA A 284 16.03 14.63 -12.34
N PHE A 285 17.34 14.81 -12.15
CA PHE A 285 18.03 15.99 -12.68
C PHE A 285 18.46 15.65 -14.11
N ILE A 286 17.96 16.42 -15.08
CA ILE A 286 18.45 16.33 -16.46
C ILE A 286 19.88 16.90 -16.47
N VAL A 287 20.87 16.03 -16.66
CA VAL A 287 22.19 16.45 -17.10
C VAL A 287 22.15 16.53 -18.62
N ASP A 288 21.92 17.73 -19.14
CA ASP A 288 22.11 18.03 -20.55
C ASP A 288 23.61 17.97 -20.87
N ASP A 289 24.05 16.89 -21.52
CA ASP A 289 25.16 16.94 -22.46
C ASP A 289 25.29 15.62 -23.24
N THR A 290 24.56 15.51 -24.36
CA THR A 290 25.07 15.02 -25.65
C THR A 290 23.94 15.01 -26.70
N LYS A 291 23.78 16.13 -27.40
CA LYS A 291 22.93 16.16 -28.61
C LYS A 291 23.48 15.17 -29.65
N PRO A 292 22.69 14.22 -30.18
CA PRO A 292 23.13 13.41 -31.30
C PRO A 292 23.31 14.31 -32.54
N LYS A 293 24.47 14.22 -33.18
CA LYS A 293 24.73 14.91 -34.45
C LYS A 293 23.84 14.32 -35.54
N ILE A 294 22.83 15.07 -35.96
CA ILE A 294 22.06 14.77 -37.17
C ILE A 294 23.01 14.96 -38.38
N PRO A 295 23.22 13.95 -39.23
CA PRO A 295 24.03 14.10 -40.44
C PRO A 295 23.29 14.98 -41.45
N VAL A 296 23.90 16.11 -41.84
CA VAL A 296 23.40 16.96 -42.91
C VAL A 296 23.67 16.28 -44.25
N TYR A 297 22.62 15.72 -44.87
CA TYR A 297 22.69 15.31 -46.26
C TYR A 297 22.74 16.53 -47.16
N LYS A 298 23.81 16.68 -47.94
CA LYS A 298 23.82 17.62 -49.07
C LYS A 298 22.93 17.04 -50.17
N LEU A 299 21.80 17.70 -50.45
CA LEU A 299 21.17 17.60 -51.75
C LEU A 299 22.13 18.22 -52.79
N GLY A 300 22.26 17.57 -53.94
CA GLY A 300 23.34 17.81 -54.87
C GLY A 300 23.14 19.01 -55.80
N GLU A 301 24.26 19.46 -56.36
CA GLU A 301 24.40 20.10 -57.67
C GLU A 301 25.45 19.29 -58.45
#